data_AF-A0A958LIL3-F1
#
_entry.id   AF-A0A958LIL3-F1
#
_cell.length_a   1.000
_cell.length_b   1.000
_cell.length_c   1.000
_cell.angle_alpha   90.00
_cell.angle_beta   90.00
_cell.angle_gamma   90.00
#
_symmetry.space_group_name_H-M   'P 1'
#
loop_
_entity.id
_entity.type
_entity.pdbx_description
1 polymer ?
#
loop_
_entity_poly.entity_id
_entity_poly.type
_entity_poly.pdbx_seq_one_letter_code
_entity_poly.pdbx_strand_id
1 'polypeptide(L)'
;LFVADLMRKIRLPQTIDFVQLTSPKGKAVKIIKDISVDITGRHVLIVEEIIDAGRTLSFLEQRLIASSPASVKIVALLDKPARRELPIKPDYVGKTIDDRFVVGYGMDSEELGRNYKDIYIYAQ
;
A
#
# COMPACT_ATOMS: atom_id res chain seq x y z
N LEU A 1 4.00 -5.36 7.64
CA LEU A 1 3.48 -6.01 8.88
C LEU A 1 1.97 -6.07 8.89
N PHE A 2 1.33 -4.95 8.59
CA PHE A 2 -0.12 -4.84 8.42
C PHE A 2 -0.75 -5.98 7.60
N VAL A 3 -0.17 -6.33 6.45
CA VAL A 3 -0.64 -7.45 5.62
C VAL A 3 -0.71 -8.77 6.40
N ALA A 4 0.28 -9.09 7.24
CA ALA A 4 0.30 -10.36 7.97
C ALA A 4 -0.81 -10.44 9.02
N ASP A 5 -1.14 -9.33 9.68
CA ASP A 5 -2.27 -9.25 10.61
C ASP A 5 -3.61 -9.27 9.86
N LEU A 6 -3.74 -8.51 8.78
CA LEU A 6 -4.95 -8.45 7.96
C LEU A 6 -5.31 -9.83 7.38
N MET A 7 -4.35 -10.50 6.75
CA MET A 7 -4.57 -11.80 6.11
C MET A 7 -5.01 -12.88 7.11
N ARG A 8 -4.54 -12.84 8.36
CA ARG A 8 -4.99 -13.75 9.43
C ARG A 8 -6.43 -13.48 9.88
N LYS A 9 -6.99 -12.31 9.61
CA LYS A 9 -8.36 -11.91 10.00
C LYS A 9 -9.38 -12.14 8.89
N ILE A 10 -8.95 -12.20 7.63
CA ILE A 10 -9.82 -12.49 6.48
C ILE A 10 -10.21 -13.97 6.51
N ARG A 11 -11.53 -14.24 6.54
CA ARG A 11 -12.11 -15.61 6.57
C ARG A 11 -12.60 -16.08 5.20
N LEU A 12 -11.91 -15.65 4.14
CA LEU A 12 -12.18 -16.02 2.77
C LEU A 12 -10.95 -16.75 2.19
N PRO A 13 -11.12 -17.67 1.23
CA PRO A 13 -9.99 -18.19 0.47
C PRO A 13 -9.22 -17.06 -0.18
N GLN A 14 -7.90 -17.03 -0.01
CA GLN A 14 -7.06 -15.93 -0.48
C GLN A 14 -5.73 -16.44 -1.01
N THR A 15 -5.16 -15.70 -1.96
CA THR A 15 -3.80 -15.87 -2.46
C THR A 15 -3.04 -14.59 -2.12
N ILE A 16 -1.83 -14.73 -1.58
CA ILE A 16 -0.98 -13.60 -1.20
C ILE A 16 0.19 -13.55 -2.18
N ASP A 17 0.42 -12.38 -2.78
CA ASP A 17 1.59 -12.10 -3.61
C ASP A 17 2.15 -10.72 -3.23
N PHE A 18 3.40 -10.45 -3.61
CA PHE A 18 4.12 -9.25 -3.23
C PHE A 18 4.76 -8.60 -4.46
N VAL A 19 4.45 -7.32 -4.65
CA VAL A 19 5.07 -6.44 -5.64
C VAL A 19 6.14 -5.59 -4.97
N GLN A 20 7.24 -5.33 -5.67
CA GLN A 20 8.26 -4.36 -5.24
C GLN A 20 8.38 -3.27 -6.30
N LEU A 21 8.16 -2.02 -5.86
CA LEU A 21 8.22 -0.83 -6.71
C LEU A 21 9.28 0.13 -6.17
N THR A 22 9.88 0.91 -7.07
CA THR A 22 10.76 2.03 -6.70
C THR A 22 10.40 3.29 -7.49
N SER A 23 10.52 4.46 -6.86
CA SER A 23 10.39 5.77 -7.53
C SER A 23 11.55 6.67 -7.09
N PRO A 24 12.71 6.58 -7.76
CA PRO A 24 13.89 7.37 -7.38
C PRO A 24 13.68 8.86 -7.68
N LYS A 25 13.66 9.71 -6.64
CA LYS A 25 13.69 11.20 -6.73
C LYS A 25 12.81 11.78 -7.86
N GLY A 26 11.52 11.50 -7.86
CA GLY A 26 10.56 12.06 -8.82
C GLY A 26 10.65 11.48 -10.23
N LYS A 27 11.42 10.42 -10.44
CA LYS A 27 11.43 9.66 -11.69
C LYS A 27 10.24 8.70 -11.76
N ALA A 28 9.98 8.22 -12.97
CA ALA A 28 8.97 7.21 -13.24
C ALA A 28 9.10 6.00 -12.29
N VAL A 29 7.96 5.50 -11.85
CA VAL A 29 7.87 4.28 -11.04
C VAL A 29 8.40 3.11 -11.85
N LYS A 30 9.23 2.28 -11.22
CA LYS A 30 9.77 1.05 -11.81
C LYS A 30 9.33 -0.15 -10.99
N ILE A 31 8.98 -1.22 -11.70
CA ILE A 31 8.73 -2.53 -11.10
C ILE A 31 10.06 -3.25 -10.93
N ILE A 32 10.41 -3.59 -9.69
CA ILE A 32 11.57 -4.42 -9.35
C ILE A 32 11.15 -5.89 -9.32
N LYS A 33 9.98 -6.16 -8.76
CA LYS A 33 9.33 -7.47 -8.75
C LYS A 33 7.85 -7.27 -9.04
N ASP A 34 7.37 -7.89 -10.11
CA ASP A 34 5.94 -7.90 -10.45
C ASP A 34 5.22 -9.06 -9.74
N ILE A 35 3.88 -9.06 -9.81
CA ILE A 35 3.07 -10.20 -9.38
C ILE A 35 3.38 -11.43 -10.23
N SER A 36 3.35 -12.59 -9.59
CA SER A 36 3.57 -13.91 -10.19
C SER A 36 2.26 -14.66 -10.47
N VAL A 37 1.18 -14.26 -9.82
CA VAL A 37 -0.15 -14.87 -9.95
C VAL A 37 -0.92 -14.26 -11.12
N ASP A 38 -1.60 -15.10 -11.91
CA ASP A 38 -2.58 -14.63 -12.89
C ASP A 38 -3.84 -14.11 -12.18
N ILE A 39 -4.09 -12.81 -12.33
CA ILE A 39 -5.22 -12.10 -11.71
C ILE A 39 -6.41 -11.90 -12.66
N THR A 40 -6.38 -12.44 -13.88
CA THR A 40 -7.48 -12.32 -14.85
C THR A 40 -8.78 -12.84 -14.23
N GLY A 41 -9.82 -12.00 -14.26
CA GLY A 41 -11.13 -12.34 -13.68
C GLY A 41 -11.15 -12.52 -12.15
N ARG A 42 -10.08 -12.15 -11.43
CA ARG A 42 -10.02 -12.24 -9.96
C ARG A 42 -10.35 -10.92 -9.28
N HIS A 43 -10.82 -10.99 -8.03
CA HIS A 43 -10.91 -9.83 -7.16
C HIS A 43 -9.56 -9.58 -6.48
N VAL A 44 -8.98 -8.40 -6.71
CA VAL A 44 -7.66 -8.02 -6.21
C VAL A 44 -7.82 -6.94 -5.14
N LEU A 45 -7.16 -7.14 -3.99
CA LEU A 45 -7.05 -6.16 -2.92
C LEU A 45 -5.60 -5.72 -2.78
N ILE A 46 -5.31 -4.47 -3.11
CA ILE A 46 -4.01 -3.84 -2.84
C ILE A 46 -3.98 -3.46 -1.35
N VAL A 47 -2.92 -3.86 -0.66
CA VAL A 47 -2.73 -3.61 0.78
C VAL A 47 -1.52 -2.69 0.96
N GLU A 48 -1.75 -1.50 1.53
CA GLU A 48 -0.73 -0.49 1.80
C GLU A 48 -0.66 -0.16 3.30
N GLU A 49 0.54 0.07 3.82
CA GLU A 49 0.69 0.62 5.17
C GLU A 49 0.24 2.09 5.23
N ILE A 50 0.63 2.90 4.25
CA ILE A 50 0.35 4.33 4.24
C ILE A 50 0.16 4.86 2.83
N ILE A 51 -0.92 5.61 2.59
CA ILE A 51 -1.08 6.36 1.35
C ILE A 51 -0.83 7.85 1.59
N ASP A 52 0.11 8.37 0.81
CA ASP A 52 0.59 9.75 0.87
C ASP A 52 0.27 10.45 -0.48
N ALA A 53 1.27 10.87 -1.27
CA ALA A 53 1.07 11.47 -2.59
C ALA A 53 0.26 10.60 -3.58
N GLY A 54 0.25 9.28 -3.42
CA GLY A 54 -0.54 8.35 -4.23
C GLY A 54 0.06 7.99 -5.60
N ARG A 55 1.23 8.51 -5.98
CA ARG A 55 1.89 8.24 -7.28
C ARG A 55 2.18 6.76 -7.51
N THR A 56 2.90 6.12 -6.58
CA THR A 56 3.29 4.70 -6.69
C THR A 56 2.07 3.79 -6.72
N LEU A 57 1.10 4.06 -5.86
CA LEU A 57 -0.13 3.28 -5.77
C LEU A 57 -1.00 3.43 -7.03
N SER A 58 -1.12 4.64 -7.58
CA SER A 58 -1.86 4.86 -8.83
C SER A 58 -1.22 4.14 -10.01
N PHE A 59 0.11 4.14 -10.09
CA PHE A 59 0.82 3.34 -11.09
C PHE A 59 0.54 1.84 -10.93
N LEU A 60 0.58 1.32 -9.69
CA LEU A 60 0.29 -0.08 -9.42
C LEU A 60 -1.15 -0.44 -9.78
N GLU A 61 -2.12 0.37 -9.37
CA GLU A 61 -3.54 0.16 -9.67
C GLU A 61 -3.78 0.07 -11.19
N GLN A 62 -3.24 1.01 -11.97
CA GLN A 62 -3.35 0.99 -13.43
C GLN A 62 -2.68 -0.25 -14.04
N ARG A 63 -1.50 -0.63 -13.55
CA ARG A 63 -0.79 -1.84 -13.98
C ARG A 63 -1.62 -3.10 -13.72
N LEU A 64 -2.28 -3.20 -12.58
CA LEU A 64 -3.10 -4.36 -12.21
C LEU A 64 -4.42 -4.38 -12.99
N ILE A 65 -5.08 -3.24 -13.19
CA ILE A 65 -6.28 -3.13 -14.03
C ILE A 65 -6.00 -3.59 -15.47
N ALA A 66 -4.81 -3.27 -16.00
CA ALA A 66 -4.41 -3.72 -17.34
C ALA A 66 -4.31 -5.25 -17.49
N SER A 67 -4.24 -6.00 -16.38
CA SER A 67 -4.30 -7.47 -16.37
C SER A 67 -5.73 -8.03 -16.28
N SER A 68 -6.76 -7.20 -16.50
CA SER A 68 -8.17 -7.61 -16.56
C SER A 68 -8.71 -8.38 -15.33
N PRO A 69 -8.47 -7.90 -14.09
CA PRO A 69 -9.11 -8.47 -12.91
C PRO A 69 -10.62 -8.17 -12.91
N ALA A 70 -11.41 -8.95 -12.18
CA ALA A 70 -12.83 -8.68 -11.98
C ALA A 70 -13.07 -7.40 -11.17
N SER A 71 -12.17 -7.09 -10.23
CA SER A 71 -12.15 -5.80 -9.53
C SER A 71 -10.78 -5.53 -8.91
N VAL A 72 -10.43 -4.26 -8.77
CA VAL A 72 -9.32 -3.81 -7.92
C VAL A 72 -9.88 -2.96 -6.79
N LYS A 73 -9.45 -3.25 -5.56
CA LYS A 73 -9.80 -2.51 -4.34
C LYS A 73 -8.53 -2.17 -3.57
N ILE A 74 -8.58 -1.11 -2.77
CA ILE A 74 -7.44 -0.63 -2.01
C ILE A 74 -7.80 -0.60 -0.52
N VAL A 75 -6.96 -1.20 0.32
CA VAL A 75 -6.97 -1.01 1.76
C VAL A 75 -5.68 -0.35 2.21
N ALA A 76 -5.83 0.69 3.03
CA ALA A 76 -4.71 1.38 3.67
C ALA A 76 -4.85 1.32 5.19
N LEU A 77 -3.76 1.05 5.88
CA LEU A 77 -3.75 1.22 7.34
C LEU A 77 -3.84 2.71 7.69
N LEU A 78 -3.02 3.55 7.06
CA LEU A 78 -3.02 5.00 7.24
C LEU A 78 -3.29 5.72 5.91
N ASP A 79 -4.07 6.79 5.97
CA ASP A 79 -4.33 7.66 4.82
C ASP A 79 -4.00 9.12 5.17
N LYS A 80 -3.26 9.81 4.28
CA LYS A 80 -2.92 11.25 4.36
C LYS A 80 -3.52 12.01 3.17
N PRO A 81 -4.82 12.35 3.20
CA PRO A 81 -5.45 13.11 2.12
C PRO A 81 -4.79 14.46 1.85
N ALA A 82 -4.23 15.11 2.87
CA ALA A 82 -3.58 16.42 2.76
C ALA A 82 -2.36 16.44 1.82
N ARG A 83 -1.72 15.29 1.61
CA ARG A 83 -0.56 15.17 0.70
C ARG A 83 -0.91 14.63 -0.68
N ARG A 84 -2.19 14.34 -0.93
CA ARG A 84 -2.65 13.65 -2.13
C ARG A 84 -2.38 14.49 -3.38
N GLU A 85 -1.74 13.89 -4.38
CA GLU A 85 -1.47 14.56 -5.66
C GLU A 85 -2.28 13.98 -6.83
N LEU A 86 -2.82 12.78 -6.66
CA LEU A 86 -3.64 12.08 -7.66
C LEU A 86 -5.00 11.70 -7.08
N PRO A 87 -6.06 11.59 -7.89
CA PRO A 87 -7.42 11.28 -7.42
C PRO A 87 -7.61 9.81 -7.06
N ILE A 88 -6.71 9.24 -6.26
CA ILE A 88 -6.79 7.88 -5.77
C ILE A 88 -7.38 7.87 -4.36
N LYS A 89 -8.35 6.98 -4.12
CA LYS A 89 -9.07 6.89 -2.86
C LYS A 89 -9.08 5.44 -2.39
N PRO A 90 -8.60 5.14 -1.17
CA PRO A 90 -8.75 3.81 -0.60
C PRO A 90 -10.22 3.46 -0.38
N ASP A 91 -10.60 2.21 -0.67
CA ASP A 91 -11.93 1.68 -0.37
C ASP A 91 -12.08 1.40 1.13
N TYR A 92 -10.99 1.03 1.79
CA TYR A 92 -10.93 0.74 3.22
C TYR A 92 -9.77 1.49 3.86
N VAL A 93 -10.05 2.20 4.96
CA VAL A 93 -9.04 2.98 5.70
C VAL A 93 -9.07 2.55 7.16
N GLY A 94 -7.90 2.23 7.71
CA GLY A 94 -7.75 2.01 9.15
C GLY A 94 -7.89 3.33 9.90
N LYS A 95 -7.06 4.32 9.56
CA LYS A 95 -7.12 5.66 10.14
C LYS A 95 -6.66 6.74 9.15
N THR A 96 -7.45 7.81 9.04
CA THR A 96 -6.99 9.06 8.40
C THR A 96 -6.15 9.86 9.38
N ILE A 97 -5.00 10.34 8.94
CA ILE A 97 -4.07 11.12 9.76
C ILE A 97 -3.67 12.42 9.05
N ASP A 98 -3.28 13.41 9.85
CA ASP A 98 -2.67 14.64 9.34
C ASP A 98 -1.30 14.38 8.71
N ASP A 99 -0.71 15.40 8.10
CA ASP A 99 0.64 15.32 7.58
C ASP A 99 1.69 15.26 8.71
N ARG A 100 1.92 14.05 9.21
CA ARG A 100 2.90 13.72 10.25
C ARG A 100 3.78 12.58 9.78
N PHE A 101 5.08 12.68 9.99
CA PHE A 101 5.97 11.55 9.74
C PHE A 101 5.76 10.48 10.81
N VAL A 102 5.62 9.22 10.39
CA VAL A 102 5.29 8.09 11.28
C VAL A 102 6.21 6.90 11.00
N VAL A 103 6.53 6.15 12.05
CA VAL A 103 7.34 4.92 12.00
C VAL A 103 6.70 3.83 12.83
N GLY A 104 7.15 2.60 12.66
CA GLY A 104 6.60 1.44 13.37
C GLY A 104 5.57 0.68 12.55
N TYR A 105 5.27 -0.54 12.99
CA TYR A 105 4.30 -1.42 12.35
C TYR A 105 4.53 -1.61 10.84
N GLY A 106 5.80 -1.65 10.42
CA GLY A 106 6.24 -1.83 9.03
C GLY A 106 6.73 -0.55 8.37
N MET A 107 6.33 0.63 8.87
CA MET A 107 6.81 1.93 8.41
C MET A 107 8.16 2.28 9.03
N ASP A 108 8.98 3.05 8.32
CA ASP A 108 10.38 3.28 8.66
C ASP A 108 10.85 4.72 8.47
N SER A 109 12.01 4.99 9.07
CA SER A 109 12.90 6.08 8.72
C SER A 109 14.26 5.48 8.41
N GLU A 110 14.75 5.64 7.18
CA GLU A 110 16.03 5.06 6.73
C GLU A 110 16.14 3.55 7.03
N GLU A 111 15.08 2.79 6.75
CA GLU A 111 14.95 1.36 7.04
C GLU A 111 14.89 0.97 8.53
N LEU A 112 14.94 1.94 9.45
CA LEU A 112 14.86 1.72 10.89
C LEU A 112 13.43 1.92 11.43
N GLY A 113 13.11 1.19 12.50
CA GLY A 113 11.84 1.30 13.23
C GLY A 113 10.70 0.43 12.70
N ARG A 114 10.88 -0.28 11.57
CA ARG A 114 9.86 -1.20 11.00
C ARG A 114 9.32 -2.20 12.02
N ASN A 115 10.17 -2.65 12.94
CA ASN A 115 9.89 -3.68 13.93
C ASN A 115 9.19 -3.17 15.20
N TYR A 116 8.96 -1.86 15.35
CA TYR A 116 8.23 -1.37 16.51
C TYR A 116 6.78 -1.84 16.47
N LYS A 117 6.28 -2.22 17.65
CA LYS A 117 4.95 -2.83 17.80
C LYS A 117 3.83 -1.85 17.46
N ASP A 118 3.98 -0.60 17.88
CA ASP A 118 2.99 0.46 17.71
C ASP A 118 3.43 1.44 16.62
N ILE A 119 2.50 2.32 16.23
CA ILE A 119 2.75 3.41 15.29
C ILE A 119 3.13 4.64 16.12
N TYR A 120 4.29 5.21 15.84
CA TYR A 120 4.81 6.39 16.53
C TYR A 120 4.83 7.59 15.58
N ILE A 121 4.51 8.77 16.11
CA ILE A 121 4.82 10.03 15.42
C ILE A 121 6.29 10.30 15.63
N TYR A 122 7.03 10.47 14.53
CA TYR A 122 8.43 10.82 14.59
C TYR A 122 8.55 12.30 14.98
N ALA A 123 9.11 12.57 16.16
CA ALA A 123 9.51 13.90 16.57
C ALA A 123 10.93 14.14 16.07
N GLN A 124 11.11 15.17 15.24
CA GLN A 124 12.43 15.72 14.94
C GLN A 124 12.93 16.57 16.11
#